data_AF-A0A371MSU3-F1
#
_entry.id   AF-A0A371MSU3-F1
#
_cell.length_a   1.000
_cell.length_b   1.000
_cell.length_c   1.000
_cell.angle_alpha   90.00
_cell.angle_beta   90.00
_cell.angle_gamma   90.00
#
_symmetry.space_group_name_H-M   'P 1'
#
loop_
_entity.id
_entity.type
_entity.pdbx_description
1 polymer ?
#
loop_
_entity_poly.entity_id
_entity_poly.type
_entity_poly.pdbx_seq_one_letter_code
_entity_poly.pdbx_strand_id
1 'polypeptide(L)' 'MDRTELYHVIGLFLLAMMTLTSDLSSLTFPASIFGSIAFIVSFAVMILAPAYIIADIVVELVDN' A
#
# COMPACT_ATOMS: atom_id res chain seq x y z
N MET A 1 -2.80 -4.01 -17.10
CA MET A 1 -3.57 -4.46 -15.91
C MET A 1 -5.09 -4.41 -16.11
N ASP A 2 -5.86 -5.30 -15.46
CA ASP A 2 -7.34 -5.20 -15.42
C ASP A 2 -7.81 -4.03 -14.54
N ARG A 3 -8.96 -3.42 -14.88
CA ARG A 3 -9.48 -2.26 -14.12
C ARG A 3 -9.77 -2.61 -12.66
N THR A 4 -10.21 -3.83 -12.39
CA THR A 4 -10.52 -4.29 -11.03
C THR A 4 -9.24 -4.38 -10.19
N GLU A 5 -8.16 -4.87 -10.77
CA GLU A 5 -6.85 -4.98 -10.13
C GLU A 5 -6.26 -3.59 -9.84
N LEU A 6 -6.36 -2.66 -10.79
CA LEU A 6 -5.94 -1.27 -10.59
C LEU A 6 -6.66 -0.62 -9.40
N TYR A 7 -7.99 -0.81 -9.28
CA TYR A 7 -8.74 -0.27 -8.14
C TYR A 7 -8.34 -0.89 -6.80
N HIS A 8 -8.02 -2.19 -6.77
CA HIS A 8 -7.50 -2.83 -5.55
C HIS A 8 -6.14 -2.27 -5.15
N VAL A 9 -5.21 -2.08 -6.11
CA VAL A 9 -3.88 -1.52 -5.86
C VAL A 9 -3.99 -0.08 -5.34
N ILE A 10 -4.83 0.74 -5.97
CA ILE A 10 -5.10 2.11 -5.51
C ILE A 10 -5.74 2.11 -4.12
N GLY A 11 -6.73 1.25 -3.88
CA GLY A 11 -7.37 1.14 -2.57
C GLY A 11 -6.40 0.75 -1.46
N LEU A 12 -5.53 -0.23 -1.72
CA LEU A 12 -4.44 -0.63 -0.82
C LEU A 12 -3.47 0.52 -0.55
N PHE A 13 -3.09 1.26 -1.59
CA PHE A 13 -2.21 2.43 -1.45
C PHE A 13 -2.83 3.52 -0.57
N LEU A 14 -4.11 3.84 -0.78
CA LEU A 14 -4.83 4.83 0.02
C LEU A 14 -4.99 4.38 1.49
N LEU A 15 -5.27 3.11 1.72
CA LEU A 15 -5.35 2.53 3.06
C LEU A 15 -4.00 2.59 3.79
N ALA A 16 -2.90 2.29 3.07
CA ALA A 16 -1.55 2.40 3.60
C ALA A 16 -1.20 3.86 3.96
N MET A 17 -1.53 4.81 3.09
CA MET A 17 -1.36 6.25 3.34
C MET A 17 -2.11 6.70 4.60
N MET A 18 -3.37 6.29 4.74
CA MET A 18 -4.20 6.59 5.91
C MET A 18 -3.59 6.01 7.19
N THR A 19 -3.08 4.78 7.12
CA THR A 19 -2.44 4.11 8.27
C THR A 19 -1.19 4.85 8.73
N LEU A 20 -0.34 5.30 7.80
CA LEU A 20 0.89 6.03 8.11
C LEU A 20 0.66 7.46 8.62
N THR A 21 -0.45 8.09 8.22
CA THR A 21 -0.84 9.41 8.73
C THR A 21 -1.63 9.34 10.03
N SER A 22 -2.07 8.15 10.44
CA SER A 22 -2.80 7.96 11.69
C SER A 22 -1.84 7.92 12.88
N ASP A 23 -2.19 8.63 13.95
CA ASP A 23 -1.46 8.54 15.21
C ASP A 23 -1.90 7.27 15.98
N LEU A 24 -1.03 6.27 15.98
CA LEU A 24 -1.23 5.00 16.66
C LEU A 24 -0.47 4.90 18.00
N SER A 25 0.10 6.01 18.48
CA SER A 25 0.88 6.04 19.74
C SER A 25 0.04 5.74 20.99
N SER A 26 -1.28 5.91 20.91
CA SER A 26 -2.24 5.63 21.98
C SER A 26 -2.57 4.14 22.14
N LEU A 27 -2.11 3.27 21.24
CA LEU A 27 -2.36 1.84 21.32
C LEU A 27 -1.56 1.21 22.46
N THR A 28 -2.26 0.49 23.35
CA THR A 28 -1.65 -0.28 24.44
C THR A 28 -1.48 -1.75 24.07
N PHE A 29 -0.71 -2.50 24.86
CA PHE A 29 -0.55 -3.93 24.64
C PHE A 29 -1.92 -4.66 24.76
N PRO A 30 -2.29 -5.55 23.82
CA PRO A 30 -1.49 -6.07 22.69
C PRO A 30 -1.65 -5.32 21.36
N ALA A 31 -2.57 -4.35 21.28
CA ALA A 31 -2.88 -3.62 20.05
C ALA A 31 -1.68 -2.87 19.45
N SER A 32 -0.73 -2.45 20.29
CA SER A 32 0.52 -1.80 19.85
C SER A 32 1.38 -2.66 18.91
N ILE A 33 1.36 -3.98 19.08
CA ILE A 33 2.08 -4.91 18.19
C ILE A 33 1.46 -4.90 16.80
N PHE A 34 0.13 -4.98 16.73
CA PHE A 34 -0.60 -4.93 15.47
C PHE A 34 -0.47 -3.56 14.79
N GLY A 35 -0.48 -2.47 15.55
CA GLY A 35 -0.19 -1.13 15.03
C GLY A 35 1.20 -1.02 14.42
N SER A 36 2.21 -1.62 15.06
CA SER A 36 3.59 -1.66 14.53
C SER A 36 3.68 -2.46 13.22
N ILE A 37 3.03 -3.62 13.15
CA ILE A 37 2.98 -4.43 11.93
C ILE A 37 2.25 -3.67 10.81
N ALA A 38 1.11 -3.03 11.12
CA ALA A 38 0.36 -2.23 10.16
C ALA A 38 1.20 -1.08 9.61
N PHE A 39 2.04 -0.44 10.44
CA PHE A 39 3.00 0.58 9.99
C PHE A 39 4.01 0.02 8.99
N ILE A 40 4.64 -1.13 9.31
CA ILE A 40 5.63 -1.77 8.43
C ILE A 40 5.00 -2.15 7.08
N VAL A 41 3.81 -2.79 7.11
CA VAL A 41 3.09 -3.19 5.91
C VAL A 41 2.71 -1.96 5.07
N SER A 42 2.22 -0.90 5.70
CA SER A 42 1.85 0.33 5.01
C SER A 42 3.04 0.99 4.33
N PHE A 43 4.21 1.00 4.97
CA PHE A 43 5.46 1.46 4.35
C PHE A 43 5.82 0.63 3.11
N ALA A 44 5.72 -0.70 3.19
CA ALA A 44 5.99 -1.56 2.05
C ALA A 44 5.01 -1.31 0.90
N VAL A 45 3.72 -1.19 1.19
CA VAL A 45 2.67 -0.91 0.18
C VAL A 45 2.89 0.45 -0.50
N MET A 46 3.33 1.48 0.24
CA MET A 46 3.64 2.79 -0.37
C MET A 46 4.74 2.71 -1.43
N ILE A 47 5.67 1.77 -1.33
CA ILE A 47 6.74 1.57 -2.32
C ILE A 47 6.26 0.63 -3.43
N LEU A 48 5.62 -0.48 -3.06
CA LEU A 48 5.25 -1.55 -3.98
C LEU A 48 4.09 -1.16 -4.92
N ALA A 49 3.07 -0.46 -4.43
CA ALA A 49 1.92 -0.08 -5.25
C ALA A 49 2.30 0.83 -6.45
N PRO A 50 3.02 1.95 -6.27
CA PRO A 50 3.46 2.75 -7.41
C PRO A 50 4.47 2.00 -8.29
N ALA A 51 5.38 1.21 -7.71
CA ALA A 51 6.33 0.41 -8.49
C ALA A 51 5.61 -0.60 -9.41
N TYR A 52 4.55 -1.24 -8.91
CA TYR A 52 3.74 -2.17 -9.68
C TYR A 52 2.99 -1.47 -10.83
N ILE A 53 2.40 -0.30 -10.57
CA ILE A 53 1.74 0.49 -11.62
C ILE A 53 2.74 0.90 -12.72
N ILE A 54 3.93 1.36 -12.33
CA ILE A 54 4.99 1.72 -13.29
C ILE A 54 5.43 0.51 -14.11
N ALA A 55 5.62 -0.65 -13.46
CA ALA A 55 6.00 -1.88 -14.15
C ALA A 55 4.95 -2.30 -15.18
N ASP A 56 3.66 -2.24 -14.85
CA ASP A 56 2.57 -2.56 -15.78
C ASP A 56 2.57 -1.62 -17.00
N ILE A 57 2.72 -0.31 -16.78
CA ILE A 57 2.82 0.68 -17.88
C ILE A 57 4.01 0.38 -18.78
N VAL A 58 5.17 0.04 -18.20
CA VAL A 58 6.37 -0.27 -18.99
C VAL A 58 6.18 -1.53 -19.82
N VAL A 59 5.57 -2.58 -19.27
CA VAL A 59 5.26 -3.82 -20.00
C VAL A 59 4.29 -3.53 -21.15
N GLU A 60 3.22 -2.78 -20.89
CA GLU A 60 2.24 -2.40 -21.92
C GLU A 60 2.88 -1.57 -23.06
N LEU A 61 3.88 -0.74 -22.76
CA LEU A 61 4.61 0.03 -23.77
C LEU A 61 5.62 -0.78 -24.57
N VAL A 62 6.16 -1.87 -24.00
CA VAL A 62 7.15 -2.73 -24.67
C VAL A 62 6.46 -3.77 -25.55
N ASP A 63 5.30 -4.26 -25.12
CA ASP A 63 4.55 -5.31 -25.82
C ASP A 63 3.56 -4.77 -26.89
N ASN A 64 3.37 -3.45 -26.99
CA ASN A 64 2.62 -2.76 -28.05
C ASN A 64 3.55 -2.15 -29.12
#